data_AF-A0A8C4WSP1-F1
#
_entry.id   AF-A0A8C4WSP1-F1
#
_cell.length_a   1.000
_cell.length_b   1.000
_cell.length_c   1.000
_cell.angle_alpha   90.00
_cell.angle_beta   90.00
_cell.angle_gamma   90.00
#
_symmetry.space_group_name_H-M   'P 1'
#
loop_
_entity.id
_entity.type
_entity.pdbx_description
1 polymer ?
#
loop_
_entity_poly.entity_id
_entity_poly.type
_entity_poly.pdbx_seq_one_letter_code
_entity_poly.pdbx_strand_id
1 'polypeptide(L)'
;MPHIDNDIKLDFKDVLLRPKRSTLKSRSEVDLLQSFTFRNSHQTYSGIPIIAANMDTVGTFEMAKVLCKFSLFTAIHKHYKLEEWKEFAAQEPNCLQHVAASSGTSPSDFEQLEKILEALPQVRYICLDVANGYSEHFVQFLRDVRKPFPNHTIMAGNVVTGEMVEELILSGADIIKVGIGPGSVCTTRKKTGVGYPQLSAVLECADAAHGLNGHIISDGGCSCPGDVAKAFGAGADFVMLGGMLAGHTESGGELIERGGKKYKLFYGMSSEVAMKKHAGGVAEYRASEGRAVEVPFRGAVEHTLRDVLGGLRSTCTYVGAAKLKELSCRTTFIRVTQQGPPYSGQGSRGPQPIQQQGSPSTSPSSSSSRDPQAHPSPSSGGDPSAQPPAHPAAGIPQHIHWQGSPIFSPIIPFSGAAPAVENGRRDPQFPPCLRQGIHPPGVISPYSAKGGLWGTPQMETEGGRLG
;
A
#
# COMPACT_ATOMS: atom_id res chain seq x y z
N MET A 1 -28.47 -22.01 -5.52
CA MET A 1 -28.38 -21.45 -6.90
C MET A 1 -27.22 -20.46 -6.94
N PRO A 2 -26.53 -20.29 -8.07
CA PRO A 2 -25.48 -19.27 -8.19
C PRO A 2 -26.08 -17.86 -8.04
N HIS A 3 -25.33 -16.97 -7.39
CA HIS A 3 -25.65 -15.55 -7.24
C HIS A 3 -24.69 -14.71 -8.08
N ILE A 4 -25.20 -13.64 -8.70
CA ILE A 4 -24.38 -12.66 -9.42
C ILE A 4 -24.40 -11.39 -8.59
N ASP A 5 -23.22 -10.98 -8.11
CA ASP A 5 -23.03 -9.66 -7.52
C ASP A 5 -23.06 -8.61 -8.65
N ASN A 6 -23.98 -7.64 -8.53
CA ASN A 6 -24.16 -6.57 -9.52
C ASN A 6 -23.38 -5.30 -9.15
N ASP A 7 -22.77 -5.25 -7.97
CA ASP A 7 -21.99 -4.10 -7.53
C ASP A 7 -20.68 -4.01 -8.33
N ILE A 8 -20.38 -2.81 -8.79
CA ILE A 8 -19.18 -2.58 -9.59
C ILE A 8 -17.95 -2.62 -8.68
N LYS A 9 -17.12 -3.65 -8.87
CA LYS A 9 -15.81 -3.76 -8.22
C LYS A 9 -14.71 -3.12 -9.08
N LEU A 10 -13.73 -2.48 -8.44
CA LEU A 10 -12.73 -1.61 -9.06
C LEU A 10 -11.29 -2.02 -8.70
N ASP A 11 -10.36 -1.87 -9.64
CA ASP A 11 -8.92 -1.95 -9.43
C ASP A 11 -8.34 -0.52 -9.22
N PHE A 12 -7.06 -0.40 -8.83
CA PHE A 12 -6.42 0.90 -8.58
C PHE A 12 -6.51 1.85 -9.77
N LYS A 13 -6.06 1.40 -10.95
CA LYS A 13 -6.95 1.19 -12.10
C LYS A 13 -8.02 2.22 -12.48
N ASP A 14 -9.11 2.12 -11.77
CA ASP A 14 -10.38 2.67 -12.20
C ASP A 14 -10.73 3.92 -11.40
N VAL A 15 -9.79 4.43 -10.58
CA VAL A 15 -10.01 5.60 -9.73
C VAL A 15 -8.82 6.56 -9.69
N LEU A 16 -9.13 7.81 -9.35
CA LEU A 16 -8.19 8.85 -8.91
C LEU A 16 -8.58 9.36 -7.52
N LEU A 17 -7.62 9.97 -6.82
CA LEU A 17 -7.87 10.63 -5.54
C LEU A 17 -8.32 12.08 -5.79
N ARG A 18 -9.48 12.46 -5.25
CA ARG A 18 -9.97 13.84 -5.31
C ARG A 18 -9.09 14.74 -4.42
N PRO A 19 -8.48 15.81 -4.96
CA PRO A 19 -7.77 16.78 -4.14
C PRO A 19 -8.68 17.42 -3.09
N LYS A 20 -8.10 17.79 -1.94
CA LYS A 20 -8.78 18.52 -0.86
C LYS A 20 -7.94 19.72 -0.43
N ARG A 21 -8.57 20.66 0.28
CA ARG A 21 -7.84 21.81 0.85
C ARG A 21 -6.73 21.29 1.78
N SER A 22 -5.52 21.79 1.58
CA SER A 22 -4.34 21.46 2.38
C SER A 22 -3.76 22.72 3.01
N THR A 23 -3.28 22.59 4.24
CA THR A 23 -2.58 23.66 4.97
C THR A 23 -1.05 23.47 4.95
N LEU A 24 -0.57 22.35 4.41
CA LEU A 24 0.85 22.00 4.32
C LEU A 24 1.53 22.90 3.28
N LYS A 25 2.68 23.46 3.62
CA LYS A 25 3.44 24.33 2.69
C LYS A 25 4.45 23.53 1.87
N SER A 26 4.94 22.42 2.42
CA SER A 26 5.90 21.53 1.78
C SER A 26 5.53 20.06 1.96
N ARG A 27 5.91 19.24 0.98
CA ARG A 27 5.83 17.77 1.05
C ARG A 27 6.70 17.19 2.17
N SER A 28 7.77 17.90 2.56
CA SER A 28 8.65 17.49 3.66
C SER A 28 7.98 17.54 5.03
N GLU A 29 6.86 18.24 5.18
CA GLU A 29 6.07 18.30 6.42
C GLU A 29 5.25 17.02 6.65
N VAL A 30 5.11 16.16 5.63
CA VAL A 30 4.34 14.92 5.75
C VAL A 30 5.15 13.84 6.46
N ASP A 31 4.61 13.36 7.57
CA ASP A 31 5.11 12.20 8.30
C ASP A 31 4.52 10.89 7.74
N LEU A 32 5.41 9.97 7.35
CA LEU A 32 5.03 8.66 6.82
C LEU A 32 5.15 7.54 7.86
N LEU A 33 5.74 7.82 9.03
CA LEU A 33 5.84 6.83 10.09
C LEU A 33 4.46 6.54 10.68
N GLN A 34 4.25 5.27 10.99
CA GLN A 34 3.04 4.74 11.58
C GLN A 34 3.38 3.97 12.83
N SER A 35 2.42 3.93 13.75
CA SER A 35 2.48 3.05 14.90
C SER A 35 1.13 2.36 15.10
N PHE A 36 1.20 1.06 15.28
CA PHE A 36 0.05 0.16 15.43
C PHE A 36 0.31 -0.73 16.65
N THR A 37 -0.72 -0.98 17.46
CA THR A 37 -0.70 -2.05 18.45
C THR A 37 -1.59 -3.17 17.95
N PHE A 38 -1.04 -4.37 17.86
CA PHE A 38 -1.74 -5.51 17.29
C PHE A 38 -2.63 -6.21 18.30
N ARG A 39 -3.79 -6.68 17.83
CA ARG A 39 -4.85 -7.26 18.65
C ARG A 39 -4.38 -8.49 19.42
N ASN A 40 -3.80 -9.47 18.73
CA ASN A 40 -3.57 -10.81 19.27
C ASN A 40 -2.18 -10.95 19.86
N SER A 41 -1.17 -10.31 19.26
CA SER A 41 0.21 -10.33 19.77
C SER A 41 0.49 -9.28 20.85
N HIS A 42 -0.35 -8.24 20.95
CA HIS A 42 -0.14 -7.04 21.79
C HIS A 42 1.16 -6.27 21.50
N GLN A 43 1.87 -6.62 20.43
CA GLN A 43 3.07 -5.92 20.03
C GLN A 43 2.74 -4.58 19.41
N THR A 44 3.71 -3.66 19.49
CA THR A 44 3.64 -2.37 18.81
C THR A 44 4.63 -2.33 17.65
N TYR A 45 4.11 -2.04 16.47
CA TYR A 45 4.90 -1.70 15.28
C TYR A 45 5.24 -0.21 15.28
N SER A 46 6.41 0.13 14.74
CA SER A 46 6.81 1.49 14.38
C SER A 46 7.64 1.48 13.10
N GLY A 47 7.17 2.19 12.07
CA GLY A 47 7.85 2.23 10.77
C GLY A 47 6.97 2.78 9.66
N ILE A 48 7.48 2.75 8.43
CA ILE A 48 6.70 3.05 7.22
C ILE A 48 6.14 1.73 6.68
N PRO A 49 4.81 1.55 6.61
CA PRO A 49 4.18 0.23 6.42
C PRO A 49 4.15 -0.21 4.94
N ILE A 50 5.31 -0.22 4.30
CA ILE A 50 5.52 -0.80 2.97
C ILE A 50 6.37 -2.05 3.14
N ILE A 51 5.90 -3.15 2.55
CA ILE A 51 6.48 -4.48 2.71
C ILE A 51 7.06 -4.97 1.39
N ALA A 52 8.31 -5.41 1.36
CA ALA A 52 8.80 -6.25 0.26
C ALA A 52 8.19 -7.66 0.33
N ALA A 53 7.59 -8.12 -0.76
CA ALA A 53 6.87 -9.39 -0.81
C ALA A 53 7.79 -10.61 -0.56
N ASN A 54 7.26 -11.65 0.07
CA ASN A 54 7.94 -12.90 0.46
C ASN A 54 8.25 -13.84 -0.72
N MET A 55 8.74 -13.28 -1.82
CA MET A 55 9.15 -13.98 -3.03
C MET A 55 10.68 -14.09 -3.04
N ASP A 56 11.23 -15.21 -3.51
CA ASP A 56 12.69 -15.38 -3.57
C ASP A 56 13.39 -14.44 -4.55
N THR A 57 12.62 -13.83 -5.46
CA THR A 57 13.05 -12.76 -6.36
C THR A 57 12.77 -11.35 -5.82
N VAL A 58 12.36 -11.19 -4.56
CA VAL A 58 12.03 -9.88 -3.96
C VAL A 58 12.44 -9.78 -2.48
N GLY A 59 11.85 -10.59 -1.61
CA GLY A 59 11.99 -10.52 -0.15
C GLY A 59 13.25 -11.23 0.34
N THR A 60 14.41 -10.71 -0.05
CA THR A 60 15.74 -11.24 0.29
C THR A 60 16.35 -10.49 1.49
N PHE A 61 17.45 -11.01 2.05
CA PHE A 61 18.18 -10.30 3.10
C PHE A 61 18.84 -9.01 2.60
N GLU A 62 19.31 -8.99 1.36
CA GLU A 62 19.87 -7.80 0.70
C GLU A 62 18.82 -6.70 0.55
N MET A 63 17.59 -7.09 0.19
CA MET A 63 16.45 -6.17 0.14
C MET A 63 16.14 -5.63 1.54
N ALA A 64 16.06 -6.50 2.55
CA ALA A 64 15.82 -6.11 3.94
C ALA A 64 16.85 -5.10 4.46
N LYS A 65 18.13 -5.31 4.18
CA LYS A 65 19.22 -4.40 4.55
C LYS A 65 19.04 -2.98 4.00
N VAL A 66 18.48 -2.81 2.81
CA VAL A 66 18.21 -1.48 2.27
C VAL A 66 16.91 -0.91 2.82
N LEU A 67 15.84 -1.71 2.91
CA LEU A 67 14.54 -1.25 3.38
C LEU A 67 14.55 -0.80 4.84
N CYS A 68 15.26 -1.50 5.74
CA CYS A 68 15.33 -1.13 7.15
C CYS A 68 15.95 0.27 7.37
N LYS A 69 16.84 0.74 6.47
CA LYS A 69 17.39 2.12 6.51
C LYS A 69 16.33 3.21 6.34
N PHE A 70 15.20 2.87 5.74
CA PHE A 70 14.04 3.75 5.55
C PHE A 70 12.90 3.43 6.52
N SER A 71 13.14 2.57 7.53
CA SER A 71 12.12 2.01 8.43
C SER A 71 10.99 1.27 7.68
N LEU A 72 11.30 0.72 6.50
CA LEU A 72 10.41 -0.13 5.73
C LEU A 72 10.60 -1.60 6.14
N PHE A 73 9.67 -2.45 5.71
CA PHE A 73 9.58 -3.83 6.19
C PHE A 73 9.82 -4.85 5.07
N THR A 74 10.32 -6.04 5.41
CA THR A 74 10.50 -7.14 4.45
C THR A 74 9.91 -8.43 4.98
N ALA A 75 9.00 -9.04 4.23
CA ALA A 75 8.64 -10.43 4.45
C ALA A 75 9.69 -11.30 3.75
N ILE A 76 10.53 -12.00 4.51
CA ILE A 76 11.63 -12.79 3.96
C ILE A 76 11.06 -14.09 3.40
N HIS A 77 11.45 -14.46 2.17
CA HIS A 77 10.97 -15.71 1.57
C HIS A 77 11.39 -16.94 2.41
N LYS A 78 10.58 -18.01 2.36
CA LYS A 78 10.74 -19.18 3.25
C LYS A 78 11.91 -20.13 2.93
N HIS A 79 12.73 -19.81 1.94
CA HIS A 79 13.73 -20.75 1.39
C HIS A 79 15.14 -20.57 1.98
N TYR A 80 15.39 -19.56 2.80
CA TYR A 80 16.66 -19.41 3.52
C TYR A 80 16.75 -20.39 4.70
N LYS A 81 17.93 -20.96 4.88
CA LYS A 81 18.25 -21.88 5.99
C LYS A 81 18.50 -21.11 7.28
N LEU A 82 18.45 -21.83 8.41
CA LEU A 82 18.72 -21.28 9.74
C LEU A 82 20.08 -20.57 9.83
N GLU A 83 21.14 -21.15 9.24
CA GLU A 83 22.48 -20.55 9.31
C GLU A 83 22.57 -19.21 8.54
N GLU A 84 21.84 -19.08 7.43
CA GLU A 84 21.76 -17.82 6.68
C GLU A 84 21.00 -16.74 7.49
N TRP A 85 19.95 -17.15 8.21
CA TRP A 85 19.25 -16.28 9.16
C TRP A 85 20.15 -15.82 10.31
N LYS A 86 20.96 -16.72 10.88
CA LYS A 86 21.93 -16.38 11.95
C LYS A 86 23.01 -15.42 11.43
N GLU A 87 23.51 -15.65 10.22
CA GLU A 87 24.48 -14.76 9.59
C GLU A 87 23.88 -13.36 9.37
N PHE A 88 22.67 -13.28 8.81
CA PHE A 88 21.97 -12.01 8.65
C PHE A 88 21.75 -11.31 10.00
N ALA A 89 21.32 -12.04 11.03
CA ALA A 89 21.09 -11.49 12.35
C ALA A 89 22.37 -10.95 13.01
N ALA A 90 23.50 -11.60 12.78
CA ALA A 90 24.81 -11.16 13.28
C ALA A 90 25.31 -9.89 12.56
N GLN A 91 25.07 -9.79 11.25
CA GLN A 91 25.51 -8.66 10.43
C GLN A 91 24.59 -7.43 10.54
N GLU A 92 23.28 -7.65 10.62
CA GLU A 92 22.25 -6.61 10.51
C GLU A 92 21.21 -6.68 11.66
N PRO A 93 21.63 -6.64 12.95
CA PRO A 93 20.73 -6.84 14.09
C PRO A 93 19.58 -5.82 14.15
N ASN A 94 19.82 -4.59 13.69
CA ASN A 94 18.83 -3.52 13.66
C ASN A 94 17.69 -3.77 12.65
N CYS A 95 17.90 -4.62 11.66
CA CYS A 95 16.88 -4.92 10.64
C CYS A 95 15.91 -6.02 11.11
N LEU A 96 16.23 -6.75 12.20
CA LEU A 96 15.42 -7.87 12.69
C LEU A 96 14.03 -7.46 13.17
N GLN A 97 13.86 -6.23 13.66
CA GLN A 97 12.54 -5.68 14.01
C GLN A 97 11.69 -5.28 12.79
N HIS A 98 12.28 -5.30 11.59
CA HIS A 98 11.67 -4.90 10.33
C HIS A 98 11.57 -6.06 9.33
N VAL A 99 11.71 -7.31 9.79
CA VAL A 99 11.55 -8.50 8.96
C VAL A 99 10.53 -9.47 9.55
N ALA A 100 9.92 -10.25 8.67
CA ALA A 100 9.11 -11.40 9.06
C ALA A 100 9.67 -12.69 8.45
N ALA A 101 9.66 -13.77 9.24
CA ALA A 101 9.93 -15.11 8.74
C ALA A 101 8.66 -15.65 8.06
N SER A 102 8.76 -16.06 6.80
CA SER A 102 7.61 -16.60 6.05
C SER A 102 7.53 -18.12 6.15
N SER A 103 6.31 -18.65 6.11
CA SER A 103 6.05 -20.09 6.10
C SER A 103 4.81 -20.43 5.28
N GLY A 104 4.77 -21.67 4.77
CA GLY A 104 3.56 -22.28 4.21
C GLY A 104 2.80 -23.05 5.29
N THR A 105 2.05 -24.09 4.89
CA THR A 105 1.29 -24.96 5.81
C THR A 105 1.86 -26.37 5.94
N SER A 106 2.98 -26.67 5.28
CA SER A 106 3.54 -28.02 5.35
C SER A 106 4.24 -28.25 6.70
N PRO A 107 4.27 -29.49 7.22
CA PRO A 107 4.98 -29.80 8.46
C PRO A 107 6.45 -29.36 8.43
N SER A 108 7.13 -29.55 7.30
CA SER A 108 8.53 -29.12 7.12
C SER A 108 8.69 -27.60 7.14
N ASP A 109 7.75 -26.84 6.55
CA ASP A 109 7.79 -25.38 6.62
C ASP A 109 7.57 -24.89 8.07
N PHE A 110 6.74 -25.59 8.84
CA PHE A 110 6.47 -25.26 10.24
C PHE A 110 7.68 -25.57 11.14
N GLU A 111 8.28 -26.75 11.02
CA GLU A 111 9.50 -27.10 11.76
C GLU A 111 10.65 -26.12 11.47
N GLN A 112 10.78 -25.67 10.22
CA GLN A 112 11.80 -24.69 9.85
C GLN A 112 11.51 -23.31 10.47
N LEU A 113 10.25 -22.89 10.49
CA LEU A 113 9.84 -21.66 11.16
C LEU A 113 10.15 -21.73 12.66
N GLU A 114 9.82 -22.84 13.33
CA GLU A 114 10.12 -23.05 14.74
C GLU A 114 11.62 -22.91 15.02
N LYS A 115 12.46 -23.63 14.27
CA LYS A 115 13.92 -23.56 14.41
C LYS A 115 14.48 -22.14 14.26
N ILE A 116 13.92 -21.35 13.32
CA ILE A 116 14.35 -19.96 13.09
C ILE A 116 13.97 -19.07 14.27
N LEU A 117 12.72 -19.13 14.72
CA LEU A 117 12.21 -18.26 15.79
C LEU A 117 12.77 -18.62 17.17
N GLU A 118 13.03 -19.91 17.43
CA GLU A 118 13.72 -20.35 18.65
C GLU A 118 15.15 -19.85 18.72
N ALA A 119 15.87 -19.90 17.60
CA ALA A 119 17.25 -19.43 17.52
C ALA A 119 17.37 -17.90 17.51
N LEU A 120 16.35 -17.21 16.98
CA LEU A 120 16.33 -15.76 16.78
C LEU A 120 15.05 -15.14 17.36
N PRO A 121 14.89 -15.12 18.71
CA PRO A 121 13.67 -14.61 19.37
C PRO A 121 13.39 -13.12 19.10
N GLN A 122 14.36 -12.39 18.55
CA GLN A 122 14.21 -11.01 18.12
C GLN A 122 13.45 -10.85 16.78
N VAL A 123 13.25 -11.93 16.03
CA VAL A 123 12.38 -11.94 14.84
C VAL A 123 10.94 -12.09 15.32
N ARG A 124 10.24 -10.96 15.48
CA ARG A 124 8.94 -10.93 16.16
C ARG A 124 7.72 -11.07 15.26
N TYR A 125 7.94 -11.22 13.95
CA TYR A 125 6.87 -11.26 12.94
C TYR A 125 6.92 -12.55 12.11
N ILE A 126 5.74 -13.10 11.83
CA ILE A 126 5.54 -14.31 11.04
C ILE A 126 4.66 -13.96 9.83
N CYS A 127 5.00 -14.47 8.65
CA CYS A 127 4.21 -14.32 7.42
C CYS A 127 3.73 -15.69 6.92
N LEU A 128 2.47 -16.02 7.22
CA LEU A 128 1.83 -17.23 6.70
C LEU A 128 1.19 -16.92 5.35
N ASP A 129 1.72 -17.52 4.29
CA ASP A 129 1.33 -17.22 2.91
C ASP A 129 0.91 -18.50 2.17
N VAL A 130 -0.35 -18.54 1.76
CA VAL A 130 -0.95 -19.64 1.01
C VAL A 130 -1.77 -19.12 -0.16
N ALA A 131 -1.88 -19.95 -1.21
CA ALA A 131 -2.69 -19.61 -2.38
C ALA A 131 -4.19 -19.51 -2.07
N ASN A 132 -4.69 -20.34 -1.14
CA ASN A 132 -6.10 -20.37 -0.77
C ASN A 132 -6.27 -20.18 0.75
N GLY A 133 -6.44 -18.93 1.18
CA GLY A 133 -6.71 -18.58 2.58
C GLY A 133 -8.11 -18.98 3.08
N TYR A 134 -9.00 -19.45 2.20
CA TYR A 134 -10.37 -19.87 2.55
C TYR A 134 -10.46 -21.33 3.01
N SER A 135 -9.33 -22.02 3.07
CA SER A 135 -9.26 -23.41 3.51
C SER A 135 -9.40 -23.53 5.02
N GLU A 136 -10.29 -24.40 5.51
CA GLU A 136 -10.38 -24.75 6.94
C GLU A 136 -9.03 -25.23 7.49
N HIS A 137 -8.26 -25.96 6.68
CA HIS A 137 -6.91 -26.39 7.07
C HIS A 137 -5.97 -25.21 7.34
N PHE A 138 -6.12 -24.11 6.59
CA PHE A 138 -5.29 -22.91 6.82
C PHE A 138 -5.67 -22.21 8.12
N VAL A 139 -6.97 -22.11 8.42
CA VAL A 139 -7.46 -21.55 9.69
C VAL A 139 -6.97 -22.39 10.87
N GLN A 140 -7.03 -23.72 10.76
CA GLN A 140 -6.52 -24.61 11.79
C GLN A 140 -5.00 -24.46 11.95
N PHE A 141 -4.26 -24.40 10.84
CA PHE A 141 -2.82 -24.18 10.88
C PHE A 141 -2.44 -22.85 11.54
N LEU A 142 -3.16 -21.76 11.26
CA LEU A 142 -2.96 -20.47 11.94
C LEU A 142 -3.12 -20.61 13.47
N ARG A 143 -4.15 -21.32 13.94
CA ARG A 143 -4.34 -21.60 15.38
C ARG A 143 -3.19 -22.42 15.94
N ASP A 144 -2.69 -23.39 15.19
CA ASP A 144 -1.56 -24.23 15.59
C ASP A 144 -0.25 -23.46 15.65
N VAL A 145 -0.01 -22.50 14.75
CA VAL A 145 1.14 -21.57 14.80
C VAL A 145 1.00 -20.59 15.98
N ARG A 146 -0.20 -20.10 16.28
CA ARG A 146 -0.43 -19.16 17.38
C ARG A 146 -0.13 -19.79 18.76
N LYS A 147 -0.35 -21.09 18.95
CA LYS A 147 -0.13 -21.80 20.22
C LYS A 147 1.32 -21.67 20.76
N PRO A 148 2.38 -22.05 20.01
CA PRO A 148 3.77 -21.88 20.45
C PRO A 148 4.26 -20.43 20.34
N PHE A 149 3.62 -19.60 19.51
CA PHE A 149 4.03 -18.22 19.26
C PHE A 149 2.99 -17.18 19.73
N PRO A 150 2.55 -17.19 21.01
CA PRO A 150 1.44 -16.36 21.47
C PRO A 150 1.73 -14.87 21.36
N ASN A 151 3.00 -14.47 21.49
CA ASN A 151 3.42 -13.07 21.47
C ASN A 151 3.93 -12.59 20.11
N HIS A 152 4.02 -13.45 19.07
CA HIS A 152 4.49 -13.04 17.75
C HIS A 152 3.39 -12.34 16.95
N THR A 153 3.73 -11.35 16.14
CA THR A 153 2.75 -10.73 15.23
C THR A 153 2.62 -11.60 14.00
N ILE A 154 1.42 -12.10 13.73
CA ILE A 154 1.18 -13.03 12.61
C ILE A 154 0.45 -12.30 11.48
N MET A 155 1.09 -12.24 10.32
CA MET A 155 0.46 -11.91 9.05
C MET A 155 -0.06 -13.20 8.41
N ALA A 156 -1.31 -13.22 7.93
CA ALA A 156 -1.91 -14.41 7.32
C ALA A 156 -2.69 -14.06 6.05
N GLY A 157 -2.53 -14.85 4.98
CA GLY A 157 -3.27 -14.65 3.74
C GLY A 157 -2.95 -15.68 2.64
N ASN A 158 -3.53 -15.56 1.45
CA ASN A 158 -4.31 -14.39 0.98
C ASN A 158 -5.82 -14.63 0.93
N VAL A 159 -6.58 -13.57 1.19
CA VAL A 159 -8.06 -13.51 1.11
C VAL A 159 -8.53 -12.23 0.45
N VAL A 160 -9.82 -12.12 0.11
CA VAL A 160 -10.40 -10.94 -0.58
C VAL A 160 -11.80 -10.55 -0.09
N THR A 161 -12.30 -11.16 0.98
CA THR A 161 -13.64 -10.87 1.52
C THR A 161 -13.58 -10.61 3.03
N GLY A 162 -14.48 -9.77 3.52
CA GLY A 162 -14.54 -9.35 4.93
C GLY A 162 -14.75 -10.53 5.89
N GLU A 163 -15.59 -11.50 5.54
CA GLU A 163 -15.89 -12.64 6.42
C GLU A 163 -14.63 -13.48 6.72
N MET A 164 -13.81 -13.70 5.69
CA MET A 164 -12.58 -14.48 5.86
C MET A 164 -11.49 -13.67 6.58
N VAL A 165 -11.49 -12.34 6.42
CA VAL A 165 -10.65 -11.44 7.22
C VAL A 165 -11.01 -11.56 8.70
N GLU A 166 -12.30 -11.51 9.04
CA GLU A 166 -12.78 -11.65 10.41
C GLU A 166 -12.40 -13.01 11.01
N GLU A 167 -12.67 -14.11 10.28
CA GLU A 167 -12.33 -15.47 10.72
C GLU A 167 -10.82 -15.61 11.03
N LEU A 168 -9.94 -15.09 10.17
CA LEU A 168 -8.49 -15.17 10.40
C LEU A 168 -8.05 -14.32 11.59
N ILE A 169 -8.61 -13.12 11.77
CA ILE A 169 -8.30 -12.27 12.94
C ILE A 169 -8.74 -12.96 14.24
N LEU A 170 -9.96 -13.51 14.26
CA LEU A 170 -10.49 -14.23 15.42
C LEU A 170 -9.73 -15.53 15.70
N SER A 171 -9.14 -16.13 14.67
CA SER A 171 -8.31 -17.33 14.78
C SER A 171 -6.86 -17.05 15.22
N GLY A 172 -6.49 -15.78 15.35
CA GLY A 172 -5.21 -15.37 15.94
C GLY A 172 -4.26 -14.67 15.00
N ALA A 173 -4.64 -14.29 13.78
CA ALA A 173 -3.81 -13.41 12.94
C ALA A 173 -3.94 -11.94 13.39
N ASP A 174 -2.87 -11.17 13.29
CA ASP A 174 -2.86 -9.75 13.63
C ASP A 174 -3.11 -8.86 12.40
N ILE A 175 -2.62 -9.32 11.25
CA ILE A 175 -2.64 -8.58 9.99
C ILE A 175 -3.05 -9.53 8.86
N ILE A 176 -4.08 -9.17 8.08
CA ILE A 176 -4.57 -10.03 7.00
C ILE A 176 -4.04 -9.58 5.65
N LYS A 177 -3.45 -10.50 4.90
CA LYS A 177 -2.94 -10.26 3.55
C LYS A 177 -4.08 -10.35 2.53
N VAL A 178 -4.39 -9.23 1.89
CA VAL A 178 -5.54 -9.07 1.00
C VAL A 178 -5.08 -9.00 -0.45
N GLY A 179 -5.52 -9.96 -1.26
CA GLY A 179 -5.30 -9.93 -2.70
C GLY A 179 -5.22 -11.32 -3.35
N ILE A 180 -6.14 -11.61 -4.26
CA ILE A 180 -6.12 -12.84 -5.09
C ILE A 180 -6.16 -12.43 -6.56
N GLY A 181 -5.05 -12.73 -7.26
CA GLY A 181 -4.87 -12.40 -8.67
C GLY A 181 -4.32 -11.01 -9.08
N PRO A 182 -4.10 -10.01 -8.21
CA PRO A 182 -3.67 -8.67 -8.67
C PRO A 182 -2.17 -8.60 -9.00
N GLY A 183 -1.38 -9.60 -8.59
CA GLY A 183 0.07 -9.62 -8.81
C GLY A 183 0.45 -9.64 -10.30
N SER A 184 1.49 -8.88 -10.68
CA SER A 184 1.90 -8.73 -12.08
C SER A 184 2.39 -10.03 -12.76
N VAL A 185 2.81 -11.01 -11.95
CA VAL A 185 3.20 -12.37 -12.37
C VAL A 185 2.20 -13.45 -11.98
N CYS A 186 1.06 -13.06 -11.42
CA CYS A 186 -0.02 -13.97 -11.09
C CYS A 186 -0.88 -14.24 -12.32
N THR A 187 -1.33 -15.48 -12.48
CA THR A 187 -2.25 -15.90 -13.54
C THR A 187 -3.51 -16.56 -13.00
N THR A 188 -3.73 -16.59 -11.67
CA THR A 188 -4.92 -17.15 -11.01
C THR A 188 -6.23 -16.70 -11.67
N ARG A 189 -6.48 -15.39 -11.78
CA ARG A 189 -7.70 -14.85 -12.45
C ARG A 189 -7.89 -15.41 -13.86
N LYS A 190 -6.79 -15.60 -14.61
CA LYS A 190 -6.83 -16.13 -15.98
C LYS A 190 -7.02 -17.65 -16.01
N LYS A 191 -6.47 -18.38 -15.04
CA LYS A 191 -6.45 -19.84 -14.99
C LYS A 191 -7.71 -20.43 -14.36
N THR A 192 -8.20 -19.82 -13.29
CA THR A 192 -9.30 -20.33 -12.47
C THR A 192 -10.57 -19.49 -12.57
N GLY A 193 -10.46 -18.25 -13.06
CA GLY A 193 -11.56 -17.27 -13.00
C GLY A 193 -11.77 -16.66 -11.62
N VAL A 194 -11.02 -17.09 -10.61
CA VAL A 194 -11.14 -16.61 -9.22
C VAL A 194 -10.28 -15.38 -9.02
N GLY A 195 -10.84 -14.36 -8.38
CA GLY A 195 -10.14 -13.16 -7.94
C GLY A 195 -11.08 -12.02 -7.65
N TYR A 196 -10.50 -10.90 -7.18
CA TYR A 196 -11.26 -9.72 -6.77
C TYR A 196 -10.51 -8.45 -7.16
N PRO A 197 -11.14 -7.44 -7.77
CA PRO A 197 -10.48 -6.16 -8.05
C PRO A 197 -9.91 -5.53 -6.78
N GLN A 198 -8.62 -5.17 -6.81
CA GLN A 198 -7.82 -5.00 -5.61
C GLN A 198 -8.26 -3.80 -4.77
N LEU A 199 -8.69 -2.70 -5.40
CA LEU A 199 -9.14 -1.53 -4.66
C LEU A 199 -10.41 -1.87 -3.85
N SER A 200 -11.39 -2.53 -4.48
CA SER A 200 -12.61 -2.96 -3.79
C SER A 200 -12.32 -3.99 -2.69
N ALA A 201 -11.44 -4.97 -2.95
CA ALA A 201 -11.04 -5.93 -1.92
C ALA A 201 -10.44 -5.23 -0.70
N VAL A 202 -9.56 -4.25 -0.91
CA VAL A 202 -8.95 -3.47 0.18
C VAL A 202 -9.99 -2.66 0.95
N LEU A 203 -10.91 -1.97 0.26
CA LEU A 203 -11.97 -1.19 0.90
C LEU A 203 -12.84 -2.05 1.82
N GLU A 204 -13.30 -3.20 1.34
CA GLU A 204 -14.21 -4.08 2.06
C GLU A 204 -13.49 -4.82 3.21
N CYS A 205 -12.29 -5.33 2.95
CA CYS A 205 -11.50 -6.03 3.96
C CYS A 205 -10.95 -5.10 5.05
N ALA A 206 -10.64 -3.84 4.74
CA ALA A 206 -10.17 -2.86 5.73
C ALA A 206 -11.27 -2.58 6.76
N ASP A 207 -12.50 -2.35 6.30
CA ASP A 207 -13.64 -2.09 7.17
C ASP A 207 -13.88 -3.26 8.15
N ALA A 208 -13.89 -4.49 7.64
CA ALA A 208 -14.02 -5.71 8.45
C ALA A 208 -12.88 -5.87 9.46
N ALA A 209 -11.62 -5.69 9.03
CA ALA A 209 -10.48 -5.82 9.93
C ALA A 209 -10.48 -4.77 11.04
N HIS A 210 -10.71 -3.51 10.69
CA HIS A 210 -10.70 -2.39 11.64
C HIS A 210 -11.84 -2.51 12.66
N GLY A 211 -12.99 -3.06 12.27
CA GLY A 211 -14.10 -3.40 13.17
C GLY A 211 -13.70 -4.37 14.29
N LEU A 212 -12.66 -5.19 14.07
CA LEU A 212 -12.11 -6.13 15.04
C LEU A 212 -10.78 -5.67 15.66
N ASN A 213 -10.33 -4.43 15.43
CA ASN A 213 -8.97 -3.96 15.77
C ASN A 213 -7.85 -4.78 15.11
N GLY A 214 -8.15 -5.48 14.02
CA GLY A 214 -7.15 -6.08 13.14
C GLY A 214 -6.64 -5.08 12.11
N HIS A 215 -5.66 -5.51 11.32
CA HIS A 215 -5.06 -4.69 10.26
C HIS A 215 -5.04 -5.48 8.94
N ILE A 216 -4.86 -4.80 7.82
CA ILE A 216 -4.69 -5.47 6.52
C ILE A 216 -3.43 -5.03 5.77
N ILE A 217 -2.97 -5.90 4.88
CA ILE A 217 -1.97 -5.63 3.86
C ILE A 217 -2.65 -5.66 2.51
N SER A 218 -2.58 -4.58 1.74
CA SER A 218 -2.88 -4.64 0.30
C SER A 218 -1.72 -5.32 -0.42
N ASP A 219 -1.91 -6.57 -0.84
CA ASP A 219 -0.88 -7.38 -1.47
C ASP A 219 -1.06 -7.50 -2.99
N GLY A 220 -0.15 -6.88 -3.73
CA GLY A 220 -0.13 -6.88 -5.20
C GLY A 220 -0.95 -5.76 -5.84
N GLY A 221 -0.95 -5.74 -7.18
CA GLY A 221 -1.68 -4.75 -7.99
C GLY A 221 -1.02 -3.37 -8.12
N CYS A 222 -0.16 -2.96 -7.18
CA CYS A 222 0.54 -1.69 -7.26
C CYS A 222 1.63 -1.70 -8.35
N SER A 223 1.58 -0.72 -9.25
CA SER A 223 2.53 -0.58 -10.36
C SER A 223 3.29 0.76 -10.36
N CYS A 224 2.78 1.74 -9.62
CA CYS A 224 3.36 3.07 -9.47
C CYS A 224 3.09 3.63 -8.06
N PRO A 225 3.81 4.71 -7.63
CA PRO A 225 3.57 5.35 -6.33
C PRO A 225 2.12 5.77 -6.07
N GLY A 226 1.39 6.16 -7.14
CA GLY A 226 -0.02 6.53 -7.03
C GLY A 226 -0.92 5.35 -6.62
N ASP A 227 -0.61 4.13 -7.05
CA ASP A 227 -1.36 2.94 -6.64
C ASP A 227 -1.13 2.62 -5.16
N VAL A 228 0.11 2.78 -4.68
CA VAL A 228 0.45 2.65 -3.26
C VAL A 228 -0.36 3.65 -2.43
N ALA A 229 -0.47 4.89 -2.90
CA ALA A 229 -1.26 5.91 -2.24
C ALA A 229 -2.77 5.61 -2.27
N LYS A 230 -3.29 5.03 -3.36
CA LYS A 230 -4.69 4.56 -3.44
C LYS A 230 -4.94 3.38 -2.50
N ALA A 231 -3.99 2.45 -2.33
CA ALA A 231 -4.11 1.36 -1.39
C ALA A 231 -4.24 1.86 0.06
N PHE A 232 -3.38 2.78 0.49
CA PHE A 232 -3.53 3.45 1.79
C PHE A 232 -4.82 4.28 1.88
N GLY A 233 -5.17 5.00 0.81
CA GLY A 233 -6.42 5.77 0.73
C GLY A 233 -7.68 4.89 0.82
N ALA A 234 -7.59 3.62 0.41
CA ALA A 234 -8.64 2.61 0.50
C ALA A 234 -8.74 1.96 1.88
N GLY A 235 -7.84 2.29 2.82
CA GLY A 235 -7.89 1.77 4.18
C GLY A 235 -6.85 0.70 4.49
N ALA A 236 -5.95 0.35 3.56
CA ALA A 236 -4.87 -0.56 3.89
C ALA A 236 -3.95 0.01 4.99
N ASP A 237 -3.58 -0.80 5.98
CA ASP A 237 -2.60 -0.41 7.01
C ASP A 237 -1.17 -0.60 6.50
N PHE A 238 -0.98 -1.61 5.66
CA PHE A 238 0.28 -1.94 4.98
C PHE A 238 0.06 -2.15 3.48
N VAL A 239 1.11 -1.92 2.69
CA VAL A 239 1.13 -2.22 1.24
C VAL A 239 2.31 -3.12 0.91
N MET A 240 2.04 -4.29 0.32
CA MET A 240 3.08 -5.24 -0.08
C MET A 240 3.39 -5.13 -1.57
N LEU A 241 4.69 -5.02 -1.89
CA LEU A 241 5.21 -4.76 -3.23
C LEU A 241 6.09 -5.92 -3.70
N GLY A 242 5.70 -6.53 -4.81
CA GLY A 242 6.51 -7.50 -5.55
C GLY A 242 7.17 -6.87 -6.78
N GLY A 243 6.40 -6.73 -7.86
CA GLY A 243 6.92 -6.31 -9.17
C GLY A 243 7.58 -4.92 -9.21
N MET A 244 7.23 -4.01 -8.30
CA MET A 244 7.93 -2.72 -8.18
C MET A 244 9.37 -2.87 -7.66
N LEU A 245 9.67 -3.95 -6.95
CA LEU A 245 10.95 -4.20 -6.28
C LEU A 245 11.79 -5.32 -6.94
N ALA A 246 11.22 -6.09 -7.87
CA ALA A 246 11.89 -7.22 -8.53
C ALA A 246 12.99 -6.85 -9.55
N GLY A 247 13.04 -5.59 -9.99
CA GLY A 247 13.97 -5.12 -11.02
C GLY A 247 15.31 -4.61 -10.50
N HIS A 248 15.64 -4.85 -9.22
CA HIS A 248 16.73 -4.17 -8.53
C HIS A 248 17.91 -5.06 -8.20
N THR A 249 19.07 -4.46 -7.92
CA THR A 249 20.30 -5.17 -7.54
C THR A 249 20.07 -6.09 -6.35
N GLU A 250 19.32 -5.63 -5.35
CA GLU A 250 19.05 -6.29 -4.08
C GLU A 250 18.03 -7.44 -4.19
N SER A 251 17.35 -7.56 -5.33
CA SER A 251 16.37 -8.62 -5.57
C SER A 251 17.05 -9.95 -5.96
N GLY A 252 16.47 -11.09 -5.59
CA GLY A 252 17.07 -12.41 -5.83
C GLY A 252 16.95 -12.95 -7.27
N GLY A 253 16.34 -12.20 -8.20
CA GLY A 253 16.23 -12.60 -9.61
C GLY A 253 17.57 -12.64 -10.33
N GLU A 254 17.75 -13.53 -11.31
CA GLU A 254 18.98 -13.54 -12.12
C GLU A 254 19.06 -12.30 -13.03
N LEU A 255 20.27 -11.74 -13.18
CA LEU A 255 20.53 -10.64 -14.12
C LEU A 255 20.72 -11.22 -15.53
N ILE A 256 19.86 -10.82 -16.45
CA ILE A 256 19.85 -11.29 -17.84
C ILE A 256 20.19 -10.11 -18.75
N GLU A 257 21.13 -10.30 -19.66
CA GLU A 257 21.45 -9.31 -20.70
C GLU A 257 20.92 -9.78 -22.06
N ARG A 258 20.09 -8.95 -22.70
CA ARG A 258 19.48 -9.26 -23.99
C ARG A 258 19.42 -8.01 -24.86
N GLY A 259 20.11 -8.05 -26.00
CA GLY A 259 20.14 -6.94 -26.95
C GLY A 259 20.68 -5.63 -26.36
N GLY A 260 21.73 -5.71 -25.53
CA GLY A 260 22.35 -4.56 -24.85
C GLY A 260 21.51 -3.94 -23.73
N LYS A 261 20.38 -4.57 -23.35
CA LYS A 261 19.55 -4.17 -22.21
C LYS A 261 19.65 -5.20 -21.10
N LYS A 262 19.66 -4.72 -19.86
CA LYS A 262 19.69 -5.55 -18.65
C LYS A 262 18.29 -5.73 -18.09
N TYR A 263 17.99 -6.95 -17.66
CA TYR A 263 16.73 -7.37 -17.07
C TYR A 263 16.99 -8.22 -15.82
N LYS A 264 16.01 -8.31 -14.94
CA LYS A 264 16.00 -9.27 -13.84
C LYS A 264 14.88 -10.28 -14.07
N LEU A 265 15.16 -11.55 -13.82
CA LEU A 265 14.15 -12.60 -13.84
C LEU A 265 13.19 -12.41 -12.66
N PHE A 266 11.89 -12.35 -12.94
CA PHE A 266 10.84 -12.22 -11.93
C PHE A 266 9.73 -13.23 -12.20
N TYR A 267 9.29 -13.97 -11.18
CA TYR A 267 8.26 -14.99 -11.34
C TYR A 267 7.39 -15.14 -10.11
N GLY A 268 6.14 -15.58 -10.32
CA GLY A 268 5.26 -15.95 -9.21
C GLY A 268 5.73 -17.23 -8.53
N MET A 269 5.53 -17.35 -7.20
CA MET A 269 5.94 -18.53 -6.43
C MET A 269 5.18 -19.82 -6.82
N SER A 270 4.04 -19.67 -7.50
CA SER A 270 3.25 -20.76 -8.10
C SER A 270 3.52 -20.93 -9.60
N SER A 271 4.67 -20.48 -10.10
CA SER A 271 5.12 -20.68 -11.48
C SER A 271 5.88 -22.00 -11.65
N GLU A 272 5.95 -22.52 -12.88
CA GLU A 272 6.80 -23.68 -13.21
C GLU A 272 8.27 -23.47 -12.80
N VAL A 273 8.79 -22.26 -12.96
CA VAL A 273 10.17 -21.91 -12.56
C VAL A 273 10.36 -22.09 -11.06
N ALA A 274 9.46 -21.50 -10.26
CA ALA A 274 9.51 -21.62 -8.80
C ALA A 274 9.31 -23.06 -8.34
N MET A 275 8.32 -23.76 -8.89
CA MET A 275 8.02 -25.15 -8.52
C MET A 275 9.15 -26.10 -8.91
N LYS A 276 9.81 -25.89 -10.07
CA LYS A 276 10.99 -26.68 -10.45
C LYS A 276 12.16 -26.41 -9.51
N LYS A 277 12.38 -25.15 -9.13
CA LYS A 277 13.47 -24.74 -8.25
C LYS A 277 13.31 -25.28 -6.82
N HIS A 278 12.08 -25.27 -6.29
CA HIS A 278 11.83 -25.52 -4.86
C HIS A 278 11.05 -26.79 -4.55
N ALA A 279 10.34 -27.38 -5.51
CA ALA A 279 9.44 -28.52 -5.32
C ALA A 279 9.67 -29.67 -6.31
N GLY A 280 10.74 -29.63 -7.12
CA GLY A 280 11.11 -30.69 -8.06
C GLY A 280 10.27 -30.75 -9.34
N GLY A 281 9.31 -29.85 -9.54
CA GLY A 281 8.48 -29.78 -10.75
C GLY A 281 7.03 -29.43 -10.44
N VAL A 282 6.20 -29.34 -11.49
CA VAL A 282 4.75 -29.15 -11.33
C VAL A 282 4.10 -30.52 -11.17
N ALA A 283 3.39 -30.72 -10.06
CA ALA A 283 2.61 -31.93 -9.87
C ALA A 283 1.51 -32.04 -10.94
N GLU A 284 1.25 -33.25 -11.48
CA GLU A 284 0.34 -33.46 -12.61
C GLU A 284 -1.07 -32.90 -12.40
N TYR A 285 -1.54 -32.88 -11.14
CA TYR A 285 -2.86 -32.36 -10.78
C TYR A 285 -2.92 -30.83 -10.58
N ARG A 286 -1.79 -30.10 -10.69
CA ARG A 286 -1.72 -28.65 -10.46
C ARG A 286 -1.49 -27.89 -11.76
N ALA A 287 -2.20 -26.77 -11.91
CA ALA A 287 -1.89 -25.78 -12.94
C ALA A 287 -0.91 -24.72 -12.40
N SER A 288 -0.02 -24.22 -13.27
CA SER A 288 0.81 -23.06 -12.95
C SER A 288 -0.04 -21.78 -12.90
N GLU A 289 -0.23 -21.25 -11.70
CA GLU A 289 -0.91 -19.97 -11.40
C GLU A 289 0.05 -18.77 -11.31
N GLY A 290 1.32 -19.01 -11.61
CA GLY A 290 2.33 -17.98 -11.83
C GLY A 290 2.87 -18.00 -13.27
N ARG A 291 3.49 -16.90 -13.67
CA ARG A 291 4.33 -16.81 -14.88
C ARG A 291 5.71 -16.27 -14.52
N ALA A 292 6.69 -16.55 -15.37
CA ALA A 292 7.99 -15.90 -15.35
C ALA A 292 8.03 -14.78 -16.39
N VAL A 293 8.63 -13.65 -16.04
CA VAL A 293 8.81 -12.48 -16.88
C VAL A 293 10.20 -11.89 -16.67
N GLU A 294 10.68 -11.16 -17.67
CA GLU A 294 11.87 -10.33 -17.56
C GLU A 294 11.42 -8.90 -17.23
N VAL A 295 11.82 -8.37 -16.08
CA VAL A 295 11.57 -6.97 -15.72
C VAL A 295 12.81 -6.13 -16.02
N PRO A 296 12.69 -4.89 -16.53
CA PRO A 296 13.85 -4.04 -16.78
C PRO A 296 14.69 -3.87 -15.51
N PHE A 297 16.02 -3.96 -15.64
CA PHE A 297 16.93 -3.67 -14.54
C PHE A 297 16.92 -2.17 -14.22
N ARG A 298 16.75 -1.84 -12.95
CA ARG A 298 16.54 -0.46 -12.46
C ARG A 298 17.67 0.03 -11.55
N GLY A 299 18.75 -0.74 -11.38
CA GLY A 299 19.83 -0.41 -10.45
C GLY A 299 19.42 -0.61 -8.98
N ALA A 300 20.01 0.17 -8.08
CA ALA A 300 19.75 0.08 -6.64
C ALA A 300 18.29 0.39 -6.30
N VAL A 301 17.69 -0.39 -5.39
CA VAL A 301 16.28 -0.23 -4.97
C VAL A 301 16.02 1.13 -4.30
N GLU A 302 17.04 1.71 -3.67
CA GLU A 302 16.99 2.99 -2.96
C GLU A 302 16.32 4.12 -3.76
N HIS A 303 16.55 4.19 -5.06
CA HIS A 303 15.92 5.18 -5.94
C HIS A 303 14.41 4.99 -6.05
N THR A 304 13.95 3.74 -6.18
CA THR A 304 12.53 3.42 -6.24
C THR A 304 11.85 3.63 -4.90
N LEU A 305 12.52 3.34 -3.78
CA LEU A 305 12.00 3.65 -2.45
C LEU A 305 11.78 5.16 -2.28
N ARG A 306 12.77 5.99 -2.65
CA ARG A 306 12.62 7.45 -2.60
C ARG A 306 11.47 7.96 -3.47
N ASP A 307 11.29 7.39 -4.66
CA ASP A 307 10.18 7.74 -5.55
C ASP A 307 8.82 7.39 -4.93
N VAL A 308 8.66 6.18 -4.39
CA VAL A 308 7.44 5.75 -3.70
C VAL A 308 7.14 6.65 -2.50
N LEU A 309 8.12 6.88 -1.63
CA LEU A 309 7.96 7.72 -0.45
C LEU A 309 7.69 9.19 -0.83
N GLY A 310 8.31 9.70 -1.90
CA GLY A 310 8.04 11.03 -2.44
C GLY A 310 6.63 11.16 -3.03
N GLY A 311 6.16 10.12 -3.73
CA GLY A 311 4.81 10.03 -4.27
C GLY A 311 3.73 9.99 -3.19
N LEU A 312 3.99 9.27 -2.08
CA LEU A 312 3.11 9.26 -0.92
C LEU A 312 3.01 10.64 -0.26
N ARG A 313 4.15 11.30 -0.01
CA ARG A 313 4.14 12.68 0.53
C ARG A 313 3.42 13.65 -0.38
N SER A 314 3.64 13.54 -1.70
CA SER A 314 2.93 14.35 -2.70
C SER A 314 1.42 14.13 -2.61
N THR A 315 0.98 12.87 -2.57
CA THR A 315 -0.44 12.55 -2.45
C THR A 315 -1.04 13.10 -1.16
N CYS A 316 -0.36 12.90 -0.03
CA CYS A 316 -0.77 13.43 1.27
C CYS A 316 -0.94 14.96 1.21
N THR A 317 -0.03 15.69 0.57
CA THR A 317 -0.21 17.14 0.39
C THR A 317 -1.44 17.50 -0.46
N TYR A 318 -1.74 16.74 -1.53
CA TYR A 318 -2.93 17.00 -2.37
C TYR A 318 -4.26 16.73 -1.66
N VAL A 319 -4.29 15.82 -0.69
CA VAL A 319 -5.50 15.51 0.08
C VAL A 319 -5.52 16.17 1.46
N GLY A 320 -4.49 16.96 1.79
CA GLY A 320 -4.36 17.65 3.07
C GLY A 320 -4.06 16.75 4.26
N ALA A 321 -3.43 15.58 4.06
CA ALA A 321 -3.01 14.68 5.14
C ALA A 321 -1.61 15.05 5.63
N ALA A 322 -1.46 15.43 6.91
CA ALA A 322 -0.14 15.71 7.51
C ALA A 322 0.61 14.43 7.91
N LYS A 323 -0.14 13.36 8.16
CA LYS A 323 0.37 12.04 8.50
C LYS A 323 -0.23 11.01 7.56
N LEU A 324 0.52 9.97 7.22
CA LEU A 324 0.01 8.86 6.40
C LEU A 324 -1.26 8.23 7.03
N LYS A 325 -1.39 8.23 8.36
CA LYS A 325 -2.56 7.69 9.10
C LYS A 325 -3.87 8.39 8.75
N GLU A 326 -3.78 9.64 8.31
CA GLU A 326 -4.96 10.44 7.96
C GLU A 326 -5.42 10.18 6.53
N LEU A 327 -4.61 9.50 5.70
CA LEU A 327 -4.85 9.37 4.26
C LEU A 327 -6.18 8.67 3.96
N SER A 328 -6.49 7.57 4.61
CA SER A 328 -7.77 6.85 4.42
C SER A 328 -8.97 7.74 4.76
N CYS A 329 -8.95 8.38 5.95
CA CYS A 329 -10.02 9.27 6.41
C CYS A 329 -10.19 10.52 5.52
N ARG A 330 -9.11 10.99 4.88
CA ARG A 330 -9.13 12.15 4.00
C ARG A 330 -9.33 11.79 2.53
N THR A 331 -9.39 10.52 2.18
CA THR A 331 -9.54 10.12 0.78
C THR A 331 -10.97 10.27 0.30
N THR A 332 -11.13 10.66 -0.96
CA THR A 332 -12.36 10.45 -1.72
C THR A 332 -11.94 10.01 -3.11
N PHE A 333 -12.41 8.85 -3.55
CA PHE A 333 -12.12 8.36 -4.90
C PHE A 333 -13.06 8.96 -5.93
N ILE A 334 -12.53 9.22 -7.12
CA ILE A 334 -13.28 9.56 -8.32
C ILE A 334 -13.09 8.38 -9.27
N ARG A 335 -14.19 7.72 -9.66
CA ARG A 335 -14.15 6.70 -10.70
C ARG A 335 -13.81 7.33 -12.05
N VAL A 336 -12.90 6.72 -12.79
CA VAL A 336 -12.44 7.19 -14.09
C VAL A 336 -12.44 6.06 -15.11
N THR A 337 -12.53 6.41 -16.39
CA THR A 337 -12.32 5.48 -17.49
C THR A 337 -10.84 5.41 -17.91
N GLN A 338 -10.04 6.44 -17.58
CA GLN A 338 -8.61 6.55 -17.85
C GLN A 338 -7.92 7.35 -16.73
N GLN A 339 -6.74 6.92 -16.30
CA GLN A 339 -5.97 7.60 -15.24
C GLN A 339 -4.97 8.65 -15.75
N GLY A 340 -4.63 8.57 -17.03
CA GLY A 340 -3.67 9.42 -17.69
C GLY A 340 -3.71 9.18 -19.20
N PRO A 341 -2.98 9.98 -19.99
CA PRO A 341 -2.84 9.71 -21.42
C PRO A 341 -2.29 8.29 -21.60
N PRO A 342 -2.76 7.52 -22.60
CA PRO A 342 -2.21 6.21 -22.88
C PRO A 342 -0.69 6.36 -23.06
N TYR A 343 0.09 5.65 -22.25
CA TYR A 343 1.54 5.57 -22.46
C TYR A 343 1.76 5.14 -23.91
N SER A 344 2.32 6.03 -24.73
CA SER A 344 2.72 5.75 -26.11
C SER A 344 3.99 4.88 -26.12
N GLY A 345 3.90 3.69 -25.53
CA GLY A 345 4.99 2.72 -25.42
C GLY A 345 4.69 1.37 -26.07
N GLN A 346 3.49 1.20 -26.64
CA GLN A 346 3.13 0.04 -27.48
C GLN A 346 2.64 0.51 -28.85
N GLY A 347 3.46 1.34 -29.49
CA GLY A 347 3.40 1.67 -30.90
C GLY A 347 4.84 1.91 -31.34
N SER A 348 5.25 1.33 -32.45
CA SER A 348 6.61 1.26 -32.99
C SER A 348 7.20 2.60 -33.47
N ARG A 349 7.11 3.65 -32.66
CA ARG A 349 7.88 4.89 -32.85
C ARG A 349 8.47 5.29 -31.52
N GLY A 350 9.80 5.17 -31.42
CA GLY A 350 10.56 5.62 -30.26
C GLY A 350 10.32 7.10 -29.96
N PRO A 351 10.62 7.55 -28.73
CA PRO A 351 10.60 8.96 -28.41
C PRO A 351 11.48 9.73 -29.40
N GLN A 352 10.89 10.75 -30.04
CA GLN A 352 11.64 11.73 -30.81
C GLN A 352 12.67 12.38 -29.89
N PRO A 353 13.95 12.50 -30.29
CA PRO A 353 14.94 13.18 -29.46
C PRO A 353 14.53 14.64 -29.25
N ILE A 354 14.61 15.09 -28.00
CA ILE A 354 14.52 16.50 -27.64
C ILE A 354 15.64 17.22 -28.41
N GLN A 355 15.29 18.06 -29.38
CA GLN A 355 16.24 19.00 -29.95
C GLN A 355 16.64 19.98 -28.84
N GLN A 356 17.83 19.78 -28.27
CA GLN A 356 18.50 20.85 -27.54
C GLN A 356 18.67 22.01 -28.52
N GLN A 357 18.02 23.13 -28.25
CA GLN A 357 18.35 24.39 -28.92
C GLN A 357 19.81 24.69 -28.61
N GLY A 358 20.66 24.57 -29.64
CA GLY A 358 22.07 24.89 -29.54
C GLY A 358 22.25 26.36 -29.18
N SER A 359 23.02 26.61 -28.12
CA SER A 359 23.73 27.86 -27.92
C SER A 359 24.60 28.17 -29.13
N PRO A 360 24.69 29.43 -29.61
CA PRO A 360 25.43 29.74 -30.82
C PRO A 360 26.93 29.59 -30.56
N SER A 361 27.55 28.60 -31.19
CA SER A 361 28.99 28.43 -31.24
C SER A 361 29.60 29.36 -32.29
N THR A 362 30.44 30.28 -31.84
CA THR A 362 31.36 31.07 -32.65
C THR A 362 32.40 30.16 -33.30
N SER A 363 32.48 30.19 -34.64
CA SER A 363 33.54 29.58 -35.45
C SER A 363 34.80 30.47 -35.49
N PRO A 364 36.03 29.93 -35.40
CA PRO A 364 37.23 30.68 -35.73
C PRO A 364 37.61 30.41 -37.20
N SER A 365 37.75 31.48 -37.98
CA SER A 365 38.45 31.42 -39.27
C SER A 365 39.54 32.48 -39.28
N SER A 366 40.75 32.01 -39.54
CA SER A 366 42.01 32.73 -39.74
C SER A 366 41.95 33.80 -40.84
N SER A 367 42.52 34.97 -40.58
CA SER A 367 43.32 35.70 -41.59
C SER A 367 44.12 36.84 -40.97
N SER A 368 45.26 37.10 -41.61
CA SER A 368 46.40 37.92 -41.27
C SER A 368 46.23 39.44 -41.40
N SER A 369 46.93 40.15 -40.51
CA SER A 369 47.80 41.33 -40.75
C SER A 369 47.22 42.73 -41.04
N ARG A 370 47.76 43.70 -40.26
CA ARG A 370 48.02 45.14 -40.48
C ARG A 370 46.97 46.18 -40.02
N ASP A 371 47.36 46.90 -38.96
CA ASP A 371 47.04 48.29 -38.57
C ASP A 371 47.46 49.34 -39.65
N PRO A 372 47.24 50.68 -39.48
CA PRO A 372 46.24 51.45 -38.69
C PRO A 372 45.63 52.64 -39.49
N GLN A 373 44.65 53.39 -38.92
CA GLN A 373 44.60 54.89 -38.81
C GLN A 373 43.19 55.53 -38.75
N ALA A 374 43.11 56.56 -37.88
CA ALA A 374 42.43 57.87 -37.99
C ALA A 374 40.92 58.08 -37.64
N HIS A 375 40.72 58.97 -36.65
CA HIS A 375 39.58 59.89 -36.39
C HIS A 375 39.34 60.88 -37.57
N PRO A 376 38.29 61.76 -37.65
CA PRO A 376 37.36 62.27 -36.60
C PRO A 376 35.86 62.47 -37.00
N SER A 377 35.07 62.96 -36.02
CA SER A 377 33.69 63.54 -36.06
C SER A 377 33.53 64.75 -37.03
N PRO A 378 32.38 65.49 -37.22
CA PRO A 378 31.23 65.73 -36.32
C PRO A 378 29.82 66.00 -36.96
N SER A 379 28.85 66.44 -36.11
CA SER A 379 27.65 67.28 -36.37
C SER A 379 26.38 66.56 -36.89
N SER A 380 25.12 66.91 -36.56
CA SER A 380 24.49 68.01 -35.81
C SER A 380 22.97 67.76 -35.61
N GLY A 381 22.38 68.39 -34.58
CA GLY A 381 20.97 68.86 -34.50
C GLY A 381 19.88 67.79 -34.29
N GLY A 382 18.84 67.95 -33.45
CA GLY A 382 18.33 69.04 -32.64
C GLY A 382 17.08 68.53 -31.87
N ASP A 383 16.83 69.09 -30.69
CA ASP A 383 15.64 68.93 -29.82
C ASP A 383 14.72 70.17 -30.04
N PRO A 384 13.52 70.40 -29.46
CA PRO A 384 12.57 69.54 -28.72
C PRO A 384 11.09 69.71 -29.18
N SER A 385 10.17 69.05 -28.44
CA SER A 385 8.80 69.50 -28.06
C SER A 385 7.63 68.62 -28.51
N ALA A 386 6.84 68.15 -27.54
CA ALA A 386 5.40 68.46 -27.38
C ALA A 386 4.67 67.37 -26.55
N GLN A 387 3.95 67.84 -25.54
CA GLN A 387 3.05 67.10 -24.65
C GLN A 387 1.73 66.69 -25.35
N PRO A 388 0.91 65.81 -24.72
CA PRO A 388 -0.10 64.99 -25.41
C PRO A 388 -1.54 65.57 -25.33
N PRO A 389 -2.50 65.00 -26.09
CA PRO A 389 -3.91 65.08 -25.70
C PRO A 389 -4.66 63.72 -25.68
N ALA A 390 -5.33 63.52 -24.54
CA ALA A 390 -6.73 63.10 -24.28
C ALA A 390 -7.39 61.84 -24.91
N HIS A 391 -8.09 61.12 -24.02
CA HIS A 391 -9.00 59.97 -24.15
C HIS A 391 -10.29 60.21 -24.99
N PRO A 392 -11.03 59.13 -25.31
CA PRO A 392 -12.24 58.86 -24.50
C PRO A 392 -12.41 57.39 -24.04
N ALA A 393 -13.41 57.22 -23.17
CA ALA A 393 -13.60 56.15 -22.21
C ALA A 393 -14.48 54.96 -22.68
N ALA A 394 -14.25 53.80 -22.05
CA ALA A 394 -15.18 52.68 -21.85
C ALA A 394 -14.65 51.93 -20.61
N GLY A 395 -15.37 51.51 -19.58
CA GLY A 395 -16.80 51.34 -19.32
C GLY A 395 -16.87 50.17 -18.33
N ILE A 396 -16.93 50.46 -17.03
CA ILE A 396 -17.04 49.49 -15.93
C ILE A 396 -18.53 49.26 -15.63
N PRO A 397 -18.98 48.02 -15.36
CA PRO A 397 -20.20 47.80 -14.59
C PRO A 397 -19.89 47.27 -13.19
N GLN A 398 -20.22 48.07 -12.18
CA GLN A 398 -20.63 47.63 -10.85
C GLN A 398 -22.16 47.79 -10.72
N HIS A 399 -22.73 47.06 -9.75
CA HIS A 399 -24.11 47.04 -9.24
C HIS A 399 -25.01 45.89 -9.71
N ILE A 400 -25.18 44.91 -8.81
CA ILE A 400 -26.47 44.25 -8.59
C ILE A 400 -26.85 44.47 -7.13
N HIS A 401 -28.09 44.93 -6.96
CA HIS A 401 -28.75 45.29 -5.72
C HIS A 401 -28.99 44.10 -4.78
N TRP A 402 -28.76 44.33 -3.49
CA TRP A 402 -29.24 43.52 -2.37
C TRP A 402 -30.57 44.10 -1.89
N GLN A 403 -31.61 43.28 -1.75
CA GLN A 403 -32.84 43.64 -1.03
C GLN A 403 -32.88 42.89 0.31
N GLY A 404 -32.97 43.64 1.42
CA GLY A 404 -33.36 43.14 2.75
C GLY A 404 -34.86 42.85 2.79
N SER A 405 -35.39 42.02 3.68
CA SER A 405 -35.55 42.24 5.13
C SER A 405 -36.13 40.94 5.81
N PRO A 406 -36.55 40.88 7.09
CA PRO A 406 -35.70 40.88 8.30
C PRO A 406 -36.11 39.86 9.42
N ILE A 407 -35.28 39.77 10.48
CA ILE A 407 -35.50 39.42 11.93
C ILE A 407 -35.94 38.00 12.38
N PHE A 408 -35.10 37.29 13.17
CA PHE A 408 -35.21 37.07 14.63
C PHE A 408 -34.29 35.94 15.13
N SER A 409 -33.40 36.27 16.08
CA SER A 409 -32.77 35.34 17.02
C SER A 409 -33.56 35.31 18.33
N PRO A 410 -33.37 34.28 19.16
CA PRO A 410 -33.11 34.59 20.56
C PRO A 410 -31.89 33.85 21.14
N ILE A 411 -31.20 34.60 22.00
CA ILE A 411 -30.14 34.21 22.93
C ILE A 411 -30.82 33.81 24.25
N ILE A 412 -30.39 32.70 24.89
CA ILE A 412 -30.61 32.41 26.33
C ILE A 412 -29.34 31.71 26.89
N PRO A 413 -28.93 31.94 28.16
CA PRO A 413 -27.52 32.08 28.56
C PRO A 413 -26.92 30.90 29.34
N PHE A 414 -25.59 31.00 29.55
CA PHE A 414 -24.72 30.21 30.41
C PHE A 414 -25.08 30.30 31.91
N SER A 415 -24.97 29.19 32.64
CA SER A 415 -24.62 29.17 34.07
C SER A 415 -24.04 27.82 34.50
N GLY A 416 -23.01 27.83 35.36
CA GLY A 416 -22.70 26.71 36.28
C GLY A 416 -21.33 26.05 36.15
N ALA A 417 -20.39 26.42 37.03
CA ALA A 417 -19.14 25.72 37.33
C ALA A 417 -19.36 24.63 38.42
N ALA A 418 -18.81 23.41 38.27
CA ALA A 418 -17.73 22.78 39.05
C ALA A 418 -18.23 21.47 39.75
N PRO A 419 -17.38 20.52 40.22
CA PRO A 419 -15.94 20.34 40.09
C PRO A 419 -15.50 18.96 39.51
N ALA A 420 -14.18 18.79 39.39
CA ALA A 420 -13.46 17.61 38.92
C ALA A 420 -13.53 16.39 39.85
N VAL A 421 -13.52 15.19 39.26
CA VAL A 421 -12.96 13.97 39.87
C VAL A 421 -12.11 13.24 38.82
N GLU A 422 -10.91 12.91 39.26
CA GLU A 422 -9.78 12.33 38.55
C GLU A 422 -9.87 10.80 38.54
N ASN A 423 -9.67 10.16 37.37
CA ASN A 423 -8.84 8.97 37.14
C ASN A 423 -9.26 8.17 35.89
N GLY A 424 -8.28 7.83 35.07
CA GLY A 424 -8.38 6.84 33.99
C GLY A 424 -7.98 7.37 32.62
N ARG A 425 -6.67 7.35 32.33
CA ARG A 425 -6.13 7.52 30.96
C ARG A 425 -6.84 6.53 30.03
N ARG A 426 -7.61 7.05 29.06
CA ARG A 426 -8.01 6.30 27.86
C ARG A 426 -7.21 6.88 26.70
N ASP A 427 -6.38 6.04 26.09
CA ASP A 427 -5.80 6.31 24.79
C ASP A 427 -6.92 6.41 23.74
N PRO A 428 -6.96 7.44 22.89
CA PRO A 428 -7.87 7.48 21.76
C PRO A 428 -7.24 6.67 20.62
N GLN A 429 -7.33 5.34 20.69
CA GLN A 429 -7.14 4.52 19.50
C GLN A 429 -8.40 4.66 18.64
N PHE A 430 -8.23 5.27 17.46
CA PHE A 430 -9.21 5.51 16.38
C PHE A 430 -10.12 6.75 16.52
N PRO A 431 -10.13 7.68 15.55
CA PRO A 431 -11.22 8.63 15.41
C PRO A 431 -12.50 7.89 14.96
N PRO A 432 -13.70 8.37 15.33
CA PRO A 432 -14.99 7.68 15.09
C PRO A 432 -15.46 7.68 13.61
N CYS A 433 -14.55 7.68 12.64
CA CYS A 433 -14.83 8.06 11.26
C CYS A 433 -15.35 6.93 10.34
N LEU A 434 -15.44 5.68 10.80
CA LEU A 434 -16.01 4.56 10.00
C LEU A 434 -17.52 4.33 10.24
N ARG A 435 -18.18 5.09 11.12
CA ARG A 435 -19.64 5.02 11.30
C ARG A 435 -20.42 5.93 10.33
N GLN A 436 -20.21 5.77 9.03
CA GLN A 436 -21.18 6.26 8.04
C GLN A 436 -21.54 5.12 7.08
N GLY A 437 -22.38 4.22 7.58
CA GLY A 437 -23.09 3.26 6.73
C GLY A 437 -24.01 4.00 5.78
N ILE A 438 -23.76 3.86 4.48
CA ILE A 438 -24.73 4.18 3.44
C ILE A 438 -25.69 2.99 3.37
N HIS A 439 -26.80 3.05 4.09
CA HIS A 439 -27.95 2.19 3.81
C HIS A 439 -28.93 2.95 2.91
N PRO A 440 -29.33 2.41 1.74
CA PRO A 440 -30.53 2.89 1.07
C PRO A 440 -31.77 2.51 1.92
N PRO A 441 -32.83 3.33 1.93
CA PRO A 441 -33.99 3.05 2.75
C PRO A 441 -34.79 1.88 2.16
N GLY A 442 -34.98 0.84 2.97
CA GLY A 442 -36.12 -0.08 2.85
C GLY A 442 -35.84 -1.46 2.26
N VAL A 443 -35.36 -2.39 3.09
CA VAL A 443 -35.86 -3.78 3.13
C VAL A 443 -35.76 -4.26 4.57
N ILE A 444 -36.91 -4.49 5.21
CA ILE A 444 -37.01 -5.10 6.55
C ILE A 444 -36.85 -6.62 6.36
N SER A 445 -35.80 -7.21 6.93
CA SER A 445 -35.64 -8.67 7.05
C SER A 445 -36.11 -9.12 8.43
N PRO A 446 -37.01 -10.12 8.56
CA PRO A 446 -37.63 -10.46 9.83
C PRO A 446 -36.89 -11.60 10.52
N TYR A 447 -35.83 -11.30 11.28
CA TYR A 447 -35.32 -12.23 12.30
C TYR A 447 -34.76 -11.47 13.50
N SER A 448 -35.64 -11.09 14.42
CA SER A 448 -35.31 -10.83 15.81
C SER A 448 -36.60 -10.81 16.63
N ALA A 449 -36.83 -11.87 17.40
CA ALA A 449 -37.38 -11.85 18.76
C ALA A 449 -37.91 -13.24 19.11
N LYS A 450 -37.18 -13.95 19.98
CA LYS A 450 -37.74 -14.65 21.15
C LYS A 450 -36.60 -15.11 22.04
N GLY A 451 -36.36 -14.33 23.09
CA GLY A 451 -35.71 -14.82 24.29
C GLY A 451 -36.61 -15.85 24.97
N GLY A 452 -36.00 -16.93 25.44
CA GLY A 452 -36.64 -18.00 26.20
C GLY A 452 -35.59 -18.65 27.09
N LEU A 453 -35.85 -18.61 28.39
CA LEU A 453 -35.02 -19.11 29.47
C LEU A 453 -34.62 -20.57 29.27
N TRP A 454 -33.34 -20.90 29.48
CA TRP A 454 -32.87 -22.27 29.66
C TRP A 454 -32.55 -22.50 31.13
N GLY A 455 -33.41 -23.30 31.78
CA GLY A 455 -33.14 -23.89 33.08
C GLY A 455 -32.13 -25.02 32.98
N THR A 456 -31.29 -25.09 34.00
CA THR A 456 -30.34 -26.17 34.31
C THR A 456 -31.05 -27.52 34.48
N PRO A 457 -30.51 -28.64 33.98
CA PRO A 457 -30.88 -29.97 34.44
C PRO A 457 -29.99 -30.39 35.63
N GLN A 458 -30.65 -30.76 36.73
CA GLN A 458 -30.04 -31.44 37.88
C GLN A 458 -29.57 -32.84 37.50
N MET A 459 -28.46 -33.25 38.10
CA MET A 459 -27.99 -34.62 38.19
C MET A 459 -29.01 -35.48 38.94
N GLU A 460 -29.42 -36.60 38.35
CA GLU A 460 -29.93 -37.75 39.08
C GLU A 460 -29.00 -38.95 38.86
N THR A 461 -28.43 -39.40 39.96
CA THR A 461 -27.73 -40.66 40.15
C THR A 461 -28.75 -41.74 40.50
N GLU A 462 -28.86 -42.81 39.71
CA GLU A 462 -29.25 -44.13 40.23
C GLU A 462 -28.53 -45.22 39.44
N GLY A 463 -27.68 -45.97 40.15
CA GLY A 463 -27.19 -47.26 39.71
C GLY A 463 -28.05 -48.36 40.31
N GLY A 464 -28.30 -49.44 39.56
CA GLY A 464 -29.00 -50.60 40.14
C GLY A 464 -29.49 -51.69 39.18
N ARG A 465 -28.54 -52.49 38.67
CA ARG A 465 -28.54 -53.97 38.63
C ARG A 465 -29.59 -54.81 37.83
N LEU A 466 -28.99 -55.83 37.19
CA LEU A 466 -29.45 -57.20 36.87
C LEU A 466 -30.03 -57.47 35.47
N GLY A 467 -29.35 -58.38 34.76
CA GLY A 467 -29.70 -58.95 33.46
C GLY A 467 -28.45 -59.43 32.74
#